data_AF-A0A484BCI4-F1
#
_entry.id   AF-A0A484BCI4-F1
#
_cell.length_a   1.000
_cell.length_b   1.000
_cell.length_c   1.000
_cell.angle_alpha   90.00
_cell.angle_beta   90.00
_cell.angle_gamma   90.00
#
_symmetry.space_group_name_H-M   'P 1'
#
loop_
_entity.id
_entity.type
_entity.pdbx_description
1 polymer ?
#
loop_
_entity_poly.entity_id
_entity_poly.type
_entity_poly.pdbx_seq_one_letter_code
_entity_poly.pdbx_strand_id
1 'polypeptide(L)'
;MAQKILRNVTHCIFDMDGLLLDTEVLYTKAAQMVLDPYGKTYTFDVKQQIMGLQTRQMAEFMIKEYDLPLTWEEYAKQQSDNARALMVDSQLMPGTNL
;
A
#
# COMPACT_ATOMS: atom_id res chain seq x y z
N MET A 1 -33.38 2.65 1.26
CA MET A 1 -32.09 3.06 0.66
C MET A 1 -32.37 4.15 -0.36
N ALA A 2 -31.69 5.30 -0.28
CA ALA A 2 -31.89 6.37 -1.26
C ALA A 2 -31.28 5.96 -2.60
N GLN A 3 -32.06 6.05 -3.67
CA GLN A 3 -31.59 5.71 -5.01
C GLN A 3 -30.73 6.86 -5.54
N LYS A 4 -29.45 6.58 -5.78
CA LYS A 4 -28.49 7.56 -6.28
C LYS A 4 -28.82 7.87 -7.75
N ILE A 5 -29.24 9.09 -8.06
CA ILE A 5 -29.47 9.53 -9.44
C ILE A 5 -28.11 9.90 -10.03
N LEU A 6 -27.62 9.10 -10.97
CA LEU A 6 -26.41 9.42 -11.73
C LEU A 6 -26.75 10.43 -12.82
N ARG A 7 -25.86 11.41 -13.03
CA ARG A 7 -25.98 12.41 -14.11
C ARG A 7 -24.93 12.13 -15.16
N ASN A 8 -25.21 12.52 -16.40
CA ASN A 8 -24.22 12.46 -17.47
C ASN A 8 -23.04 13.37 -17.14
N VAL A 9 -21.84 12.87 -17.40
CA VAL A 9 -20.58 13.61 -17.25
C VAL A 9 -19.85 13.64 -18.59
N THR A 10 -19.03 14.67 -18.79
CA THR A 10 -18.23 14.85 -20.01
C THR A 10 -16.74 14.60 -19.79
N HIS A 11 -16.29 14.54 -18.53
CA HIS A 11 -14.89 14.40 -18.14
C HIS A 11 -14.78 13.45 -16.95
N CYS A 12 -13.69 12.68 -16.90
CA CYS A 12 -13.38 11.75 -15.82
C CYS A 12 -12.00 12.07 -15.26
N ILE A 13 -11.84 11.95 -13.94
CA ILE A 13 -10.55 12.01 -13.25
C ILE A 13 -10.37 10.63 -12.64
N PHE A 14 -9.29 9.96 -13.00
CA PHE A 14 -8.94 8.65 -12.47
C PHE A 14 -7.84 8.81 -11.44
N ASP A 15 -8.00 8.14 -10.31
CA ASP A 15 -6.87 7.89 -9.42
C ASP A 15 -5.88 6.94 -10.11
N MET A 16 -4.60 7.03 -9.78
CA MET A 16 -3.57 6.22 -10.43
C MET A 16 -3.33 4.92 -9.67
N ASP A 17 -3.03 5.04 -8.38
CA ASP A 17 -2.63 3.93 -7.53
C ASP A 17 -3.83 3.08 -7.13
N GLY A 18 -3.72 1.76 -7.26
CA GLY A 18 -4.81 0.83 -6.97
C GLY A 18 -6.02 0.92 -7.91
N LEU A 19 -6.00 1.81 -8.91
CA LEU A 19 -7.04 1.95 -9.92
C LEU A 19 -6.52 1.75 -11.35
N LEU A 20 -5.49 2.48 -11.76
CA LEU A 20 -4.86 2.32 -13.08
C LEU A 20 -3.67 1.37 -12.99
N LEU A 21 -2.92 1.41 -11.89
CA LEU A 21 -1.76 0.56 -11.64
C LEU A 21 -2.01 -0.35 -10.43
N ASP A 22 -1.57 -1.60 -10.52
CA ASP A 22 -1.65 -2.57 -9.43
C ASP A 22 -0.51 -2.35 -8.41
N THR A 23 -0.48 -1.16 -7.80
CA THR A 23 0.55 -0.78 -6.82
C THR A 23 0.30 -1.37 -5.43
N GLU A 24 -0.92 -1.80 -5.14
CA GLU A 24 -1.31 -2.41 -3.86
C GLU A 24 -0.58 -3.73 -3.57
N VAL A 25 -0.35 -4.55 -4.61
CA VAL A 25 0.45 -5.77 -4.49
C VAL A 25 1.91 -5.43 -4.20
N LEU A 26 2.44 -4.37 -4.79
CA LEU A 26 3.82 -3.93 -4.59
C LEU A 26 4.05 -3.36 -3.19
N TYR A 27 3.13 -2.55 -2.66
CA TYR A 27 3.19 -2.08 -1.27
C TYR A 27 3.16 -3.23 -0.27
N THR A 28 2.31 -4.23 -0.52
CA THR A 28 2.22 -5.44 0.30
C THR A 28 3.56 -6.18 0.30
N LYS A 29 4.17 -6.35 -0.88
CA LYS A 29 5.49 -6.99 -1.04
C LYS A 29 6.61 -6.16 -0.40
N ALA A 30 6.59 -4.84 -0.55
CA ALA A 30 7.58 -3.95 0.05
C ALA A 30 7.57 -4.02 1.59
N ALA A 31 6.37 -4.07 2.20
CA ALA A 31 6.22 -4.27 3.63
C ALA A 31 6.73 -5.65 4.07
N GLN A 32 6.39 -6.70 3.32
CA GLN A 32 6.90 -8.06 3.58
C GLN A 32 8.43 -8.12 3.53
N MET A 33 9.08 -7.45 2.58
CA MET A 33 10.54 -7.40 2.48
C MET A 33 11.23 -6.78 3.71
N VAL A 34 10.56 -5.87 4.44
CA VAL A 34 11.08 -5.36 5.71
C VAL A 34 10.96 -6.41 6.82
N LEU A 35 9.94 -7.27 6.76
CA LEU A 35 9.67 -8.31 7.75
C LEU A 35 10.46 -9.60 7.54
N ASP A 36 10.88 -9.89 6.30
CA ASP A 36 11.60 -11.12 5.92
C ASP A 36 12.84 -11.41 6.80
N PRO A 37 13.72 -10.44 7.11
CA PRO A 37 14.89 -10.68 7.97
C PRO A 37 14.53 -11.10 9.40
N TYR A 38 13.31 -10.80 9.85
CA TYR A 38 12.80 -11.11 11.19
C TYR A 38 11.95 -12.38 11.23
N GLY A 39 11.77 -13.07 10.10
CA GLY A 39 10.94 -14.26 9.99
C GLY A 39 9.45 -14.01 10.27
N LYS A 40 8.98 -12.78 9.99
CA LYS A 40 7.59 -12.37 10.21
C LYS A 40 6.83 -12.34 8.88
N THR A 41 5.52 -12.57 8.94
CA THR A 41 4.64 -12.55 7.75
C THR A 41 3.67 -11.38 7.85
N TYR A 42 3.67 -10.54 6.82
CA TYR A 42 2.72 -9.46 6.63
C TYR A 42 1.36 -10.03 6.26
N THR A 43 0.39 -9.88 7.15
CA THR A 43 -0.95 -10.43 6.96
C THR A 43 -1.93 -9.42 6.39
N PHE A 44 -3.01 -9.93 5.79
CA PHE A 44 -4.11 -9.09 5.32
C PHE A 44 -4.79 -8.33 6.47
N ASP A 45 -4.95 -8.96 7.64
CA ASP A 45 -5.55 -8.31 8.81
C ASP A 45 -4.75 -7.07 9.25
N VAL A 46 -3.42 -7.19 9.28
CA VAL A 46 -2.55 -6.05 9.57
C VAL A 46 -2.64 -5.00 8.47
N LYS A 47 -2.71 -5.40 7.20
CA LYS A 47 -2.96 -4.46 6.09
C LYS A 47 -4.22 -3.64 6.32
N GLN A 48 -5.33 -4.27 6.69
CA GLN A 48 -6.59 -3.56 6.95
C GLN A 48 -6.49 -2.57 8.11
N GLN A 49 -5.72 -2.87 9.15
CA GLN A 49 -5.54 -1.99 10.30
C GLN A 49 -4.72 -0.74 9.99
N ILE A 50 -3.80 -0.81 9.02
CA ILE A 50 -2.93 0.31 8.66
C ILE A 50 -3.46 1.16 7.48
N MET A 51 -4.48 0.68 6.76
CA MET A 51 -5.05 1.42 5.63
C MET A 51 -5.56 2.80 6.06
N GLY A 52 -5.12 3.84 5.34
CA GLY A 52 -5.48 5.24 5.62
C GLY A 52 -4.67 5.91 6.72
N LEU A 53 -3.76 5.19 7.40
CA LEU A 53 -2.82 5.81 8.35
C LEU A 53 -1.73 6.59 7.63
N GLN A 54 -1.22 7.64 8.30
CA GLN A 54 -0.04 8.35 7.82
C GLN A 54 1.23 7.51 8.05
N THR A 55 2.28 7.76 7.25
CA THR A 55 3.53 6.99 7.24
C THR A 55 4.10 6.72 8.63
N ARG A 56 4.16 7.74 9.49
CA ARG A 56 4.67 7.59 10.86
C ARG A 56 3.81 6.66 11.72
N GLN A 57 2.50 6.88 11.72
CA GLN A 57 1.56 6.05 12.51
C GLN A 57 1.58 4.60 12.04
N MET A 58 1.64 4.39 10.73
CA MET A 58 1.78 3.06 10.14
C MET A 58 3.11 2.40 10.53
N ALA A 59 4.23 3.12 10.46
CA ALA A 59 5.54 2.59 10.85
C ALA A 59 5.59 2.23 12.34
N GLU A 60 5.10 3.11 13.21
CA GLU A 60 4.99 2.86 14.65
C GLU A 60 4.09 1.65 14.94
N PHE A 61 2.97 1.49 14.21
CA PHE A 61 2.10 0.32 14.30
C PHE A 61 2.86 -0.96 13.92
N MET A 62 3.54 -0.98 12.78
CA MET A 62 4.26 -2.15 12.26
C MET A 62 5.38 -2.59 13.20
N ILE A 63 6.15 -1.63 13.73
CA ILE A 63 7.20 -1.90 14.71
C ILE A 63 6.64 -2.56 15.95
N LYS A 64 5.52 -2.04 16.47
CA LYS A 64 4.86 -2.58 17.65
C LYS A 64 4.25 -3.96 17.41
N GLU A 65 3.56 -4.15 16.28
CA GLU A 65 2.85 -5.39 15.96
C GLU A 65 3.81 -6.56 15.76
N TYR A 66 4.96 -6.32 15.12
CA TYR A 66 5.94 -7.36 14.81
C TYR A 66 7.14 -7.41 15.76
N ASP A 67 7.19 -6.55 16.77
CA ASP A 67 8.29 -6.41 17.73
C ASP A 67 9.64 -6.18 17.03
N LEU A 68 9.69 -5.17 16.15
CA LEU A 68 10.86 -4.89 15.33
C LEU A 68 11.87 -4.00 16.08
N PRO A 69 13.17 -4.32 16.04
CA PRO A 69 14.22 -3.49 16.63
C PRO A 69 14.62 -2.34 15.69
N LEU A 70 13.64 -1.52 15.27
CA LEU A 70 13.82 -0.40 14.35
C LEU A 70 13.16 0.87 14.90
N THR A 71 13.66 2.04 14.52
CA THR A 71 12.89 3.29 14.67
C THR A 71 11.85 3.43 13.56
N TRP A 72 10.86 4.30 13.76
CA TRP A 72 9.83 4.54 12.74
C TRP A 72 10.45 5.12 11.45
N GLU A 73 11.51 5.93 11.55
CA GLU A 73 12.25 6.46 10.40
C GLU A 73 12.96 5.36 9.61
N GLU A 74 13.61 4.42 10.31
CA GLU A 74 14.32 3.31 9.69
C GLU A 74 13.35 2.38 8.94
N TYR A 75 12.23 2.02 9.60
CA TYR A 75 11.18 1.22 8.96
C TYR A 75 10.60 1.94 7.74
N ALA A 76 10.22 3.22 7.89
CA ALA A 76 9.63 4.00 6.81
C ALA A 76 10.60 4.14 5.62
N LYS A 77 11.89 4.34 5.89
CA LYS A 77 12.92 4.41 4.86
C LYS A 77 13.06 3.07 4.13
N GLN A 78 13.20 1.95 4.84
CA GLN A 78 13.33 0.63 4.22
C GLN A 78 12.11 0.28 3.37
N GLN A 79 10.91 0.52 3.89
CA GLN A 79 9.67 0.26 3.17
C GLN A 79 9.55 1.13 1.90
N SER A 80 9.89 2.41 1.99
CA SER A 80 9.91 3.33 0.85
C SER A 80 10.94 2.93 -0.21
N ASP A 81 12.15 2.55 0.20
CA ASP A 81 13.21 2.09 -0.71
C ASP A 81 12.79 0.79 -1.42
N ASN A 82 12.20 -0.16 -0.70
CA ASN A 82 11.64 -1.39 -1.27
C ASN A 82 10.51 -1.11 -2.26
N ALA A 83 9.57 -0.23 -1.89
CA ALA A 83 8.45 0.15 -2.74
C ALA A 83 8.94 0.82 -4.03
N ARG A 84 9.92 1.73 -3.93
CA ARG A 84 10.53 2.39 -5.09
C ARG A 84 11.20 1.38 -6.03
N ALA A 85 11.91 0.40 -5.48
CA ALA A 85 12.56 -0.64 -6.26
C ALA A 85 11.54 -1.55 -6.97
N LEU A 86 10.37 -1.78 -6.38
CA LEU A 86 9.31 -2.62 -6.96
C LEU A 86 8.40 -1.87 -7.93
N MET A 87 8.21 -0.56 -7.75
CA MET A 87 7.32 0.27 -8.57
C MET A 87 7.67 0.25 -10.06
N VAL A 88 8.94 -0.01 -10.42
CA VAL A 88 9.36 -0.15 -11.83
C VAL A 88 8.67 -1.30 -12.54
N ASP A 89 8.20 -2.31 -11.80
CA ASP A 89 7.53 -3.51 -12.30
C ASP A 89 5.99 -3.41 -12.23
N SER A 90 5.43 -2.23 -11.90
CA SER A 90 3.99 -2.05 -11.76
C SER A 90 3.23 -2.43 -13.03
N GLN A 91 2.17 -3.19 -12.86
CA GLN A 91 1.31 -3.64 -13.96
C GLN A 91 0.08 -2.75 -14.05
N LEU A 92 -0.49 -2.65 -15.25
CA LEU A 92 -1.79 -2.01 -15.42
C LEU A 92 -2.88 -2.85 -14.77
N MET A 93 -3.84 -2.19 -14.14
CA MET A 93 -5.05 -2.84 -13.65
C MET A 93 -5.90 -3.35 -14.82
N PRO A 94 -6.59 -4.49 -14.68
CA PRO A 94 -7.46 -5.01 -15.74
C PRO A 94 -8.50 -3.98 -16.21
N GLY A 95 -8.57 -3.75 -17.52
CA GLY A 95 -9.50 -2.77 -18.12
C GLY A 95 -8.96 -1.34 -18.21
N THR A 96 -7.71 -1.10 -17.80
CA THR A 96 -7.01 0.19 -17.95
C THR A 96 -6.49 0.42 -19.38
N ASN A 97 -6.31 -0.65 -20.14
CA ASN A 97 -5.98 -0.61 -21.55
C ASN A 97 -7.18 -0.04 -22.34
N LEU A 98 -7.04 1.24 -22.71
CA LEU A 98 -7.93 1.98 -23.62
C LEU A 98 -7.94 1.38 -25.03
#